data_AF-A0A914B760-F1
#
_entry.id   AF-A0A914B760-F1
#
_cell.length_a   1.000
_cell.length_b   1.000
_cell.length_c   1.000
_cell.angle_alpha   90.00
_cell.angle_beta   90.00
_cell.angle_gamma   90.00
#
_symmetry.space_group_name_H-M   'P 1'
#
loop_
_entity.id
_entity.type
_entity.pdbx_description
1 polymer ?
#
loop_
_entity_poly.entity_id
_entity_poly.type
_entity_poly.pdbx_seq_one_letter_code
_entity_poly.pdbx_strand_id
1 'polypeptide(L)'
;MSDFLVSPDGMTPIVDEDPPSSAKESSAQNDGQDVESQWGFCLPELYKLSLTFFKEKEGKAFHLSYRDKVQLVAYVRQITNGKYDPTNSPPVGYLDVVGNDRRKQWQELGGMTKETAMLEFCLHLDKTCTQLKPYIEAHRREKEEQERKRREEEERRRQEEEVRERQRLEEEEKRRAEEELQRQEQERLQFKEAIYKQLLPQLQPVVEQQYPNNPQQQQVFLRQLQEHYYQQYLQQLQQQQQGRMEQQGDSPVTGSSGEVSSASTTGDLEQGLTNLQLSNQAQAPNGDVNRREDELPDRESLPEIAKPNCWTTEDVQDFKEKLAKDSEGMIRVGHGETVTVRVPTHEEGNCIFWEFATDYCDIGFGLYFEWTVAPSNAISVHVSDSSEEDELDEDEDGKTDPERGTKESGPPIDEIIPIYRRDSHQKKFCGSHRYPGRGVYLLKFDNSYSLFRAKSLYYKVYYTRDDR
;
A
#
# COMPACT_ATOMS: atom_id res chain seq x y z
N MET A 1 -33.31 -78.54 37.61
CA MET A 1 -32.58 -79.06 36.46
C MET A 1 -31.53 -77.99 36.12
N SER A 2 -30.34 -78.02 36.72
CA SER A 2 -29.16 -78.78 36.24
C SER A 2 -28.83 -78.38 34.79
N ASP A 3 -27.71 -77.74 34.42
CA ASP A 3 -26.37 -77.76 35.01
C ASP A 3 -25.51 -76.55 34.59
N PHE A 4 -24.60 -76.21 35.49
CA PHE A 4 -23.33 -75.55 35.24
C PHE A 4 -22.43 -76.41 34.35
N LEU A 5 -21.81 -75.84 33.32
CA LEU A 5 -20.49 -76.30 32.86
C LEU A 5 -19.64 -75.09 32.43
N VAL A 6 -18.60 -74.87 33.24
CA VAL A 6 -17.41 -74.08 32.93
C VAL A 6 -16.55 -74.87 31.95
N SER A 7 -15.89 -74.20 31.01
CA SER A 7 -14.67 -74.72 30.39
C SER A 7 -13.48 -73.83 30.73
N PRO A 8 -12.31 -74.44 30.96
CA PRO A 8 -11.17 -73.83 31.63
C PRO A 8 -10.26 -73.17 30.60
N ASP A 9 -9.87 -71.94 30.85
CA ASP A 9 -8.50 -71.45 30.68
C ASP A 9 -8.55 -69.94 30.87
N GLY A 10 -8.05 -69.50 32.03
CA GLY A 10 -7.91 -68.10 32.35
C GLY A 10 -6.97 -67.43 31.37
N MET A 11 -7.40 -66.32 30.79
CA MET A 11 -6.71 -65.03 30.75
C MET A 11 -7.50 -64.09 29.82
N THR A 12 -7.57 -62.81 30.21
CA THR A 12 -8.15 -61.63 29.53
C THR A 12 -9.65 -61.34 29.76
N PRO A 13 -9.98 -60.26 30.51
CA PRO A 13 -11.31 -59.68 30.55
C PRO A 13 -11.49 -58.66 29.40
N ILE A 14 -12.57 -58.82 28.63
CA ILE A 14 -13.09 -57.83 27.68
C ILE A 14 -14.03 -56.92 28.48
N VAL A 15 -13.74 -55.63 28.49
CA VAL A 15 -14.50 -54.59 29.19
C VAL A 15 -15.48 -53.99 28.18
N ASP A 16 -16.76 -53.95 28.54
CA ASP A 16 -17.83 -53.27 27.80
C ASP A 16 -17.52 -51.76 27.70
N GLU A 17 -17.48 -51.23 26.48
CA GLU A 17 -17.32 -49.80 26.21
C GLU A 17 -18.64 -49.04 26.34
N ASP A 18 -18.58 -47.94 27.08
CA ASP A 18 -19.56 -46.86 27.11
C ASP A 18 -19.70 -46.17 25.72
N PRO A 19 -20.86 -45.57 25.41
CA PRO A 19 -21.11 -44.94 24.12
C PRO A 19 -20.39 -43.58 24.01
N PRO A 20 -19.77 -43.24 22.87
CA PRO A 20 -19.12 -41.94 22.70
C PRO A 20 -20.13 -40.85 22.38
N SER A 21 -20.24 -39.89 23.30
CA SER A 21 -20.77 -38.56 23.06
C SER A 21 -19.66 -37.68 22.48
N SER A 22 -19.61 -37.53 21.16
CA SER A 22 -18.95 -36.40 20.48
C SER A 22 -19.26 -36.42 18.99
N ALA A 23 -20.29 -35.69 18.57
CA ALA A 23 -20.50 -35.39 17.16
C ALA A 23 -21.18 -34.02 17.04
N LYS A 24 -20.37 -33.00 16.72
CA LYS A 24 -20.71 -31.78 15.95
C LYS A 24 -19.57 -30.77 16.07
N GLU A 25 -18.44 -31.04 15.44
CA GLU A 25 -17.42 -30.00 15.17
C GLU A 25 -16.56 -30.29 13.92
N SER A 26 -16.75 -31.42 13.23
CA SER A 26 -15.91 -31.85 12.10
C SER A 26 -16.46 -31.54 10.69
N SER A 27 -17.63 -30.89 10.55
CA SER A 27 -18.23 -30.69 9.21
C SER A 27 -17.73 -29.44 8.48
N ALA A 28 -17.36 -28.38 9.20
CA ALA A 28 -17.00 -27.10 8.57
C ALA A 28 -15.63 -27.12 7.86
N GLN A 29 -14.67 -27.91 8.35
CA GLN A 29 -13.34 -28.02 7.73
C GLN A 29 -13.34 -28.83 6.43
N ASN A 30 -14.26 -29.79 6.30
CA ASN A 30 -14.33 -30.69 5.15
C ASN A 30 -14.96 -30.00 3.93
N ASP A 31 -15.93 -29.11 4.14
CA ASP A 31 -16.59 -28.36 3.06
C ASP A 31 -15.65 -27.31 2.44
N GLY A 32 -14.72 -26.72 3.22
CA GLY A 32 -13.75 -25.74 2.72
C GLY A 32 -12.70 -26.33 1.76
N GLN A 33 -12.23 -27.54 2.03
CA GLN A 33 -11.25 -28.25 1.19
C GLN A 33 -11.85 -28.73 -0.15
N ASP A 34 -13.14 -29.10 -0.13
CA ASP A 34 -13.87 -29.50 -1.35
C ASP A 34 -14.09 -28.31 -2.30
N VAL A 35 -14.39 -27.12 -1.75
CA VAL A 35 -14.57 -25.89 -2.53
C VAL A 35 -13.28 -25.45 -3.21
N GLU A 36 -12.16 -25.46 -2.49
CA GLU A 36 -10.86 -25.06 -3.07
C GLU A 36 -10.42 -26.03 -4.18
N SER A 37 -10.67 -27.32 -4.00
CA SER A 37 -10.39 -28.34 -5.03
C SER A 37 -11.26 -28.17 -6.27
N GLN A 38 -12.54 -27.78 -6.10
CA GLN A 38 -13.48 -27.62 -7.20
C GLN A 38 -13.28 -26.31 -7.97
N TRP A 39 -13.01 -25.20 -7.28
CA TRP A 39 -13.00 -23.86 -7.86
C TRP A 39 -11.61 -23.23 -7.99
N GLY A 40 -10.61 -23.76 -7.28
CA GLY A 40 -9.23 -23.24 -7.26
C GLY A 40 -9.06 -21.96 -6.44
N PHE A 41 -10.03 -21.62 -5.60
CA PHE A 41 -10.02 -20.47 -4.69
C PHE A 41 -10.59 -20.90 -3.34
N CYS A 42 -10.10 -20.31 -2.26
CA CYS A 42 -10.75 -20.47 -0.97
C CYS A 42 -12.15 -19.82 -0.97
N LEU A 43 -13.04 -20.27 -0.09
CA LEU A 43 -14.45 -19.85 -0.10
C LEU A 43 -14.66 -18.32 -0.04
N PRO A 44 -13.92 -17.54 0.79
CA PRO A 44 -14.03 -16.07 0.78
C PRO A 44 -13.61 -15.43 -0.55
N GLU A 45 -12.53 -15.91 -1.17
CA GLU A 45 -12.06 -15.42 -2.47
C GLU A 45 -13.07 -15.75 -3.58
N LEU A 46 -13.60 -16.98 -3.59
CA LEU A 46 -14.62 -17.42 -4.52
C LEU A 46 -15.90 -16.57 -4.39
N TYR A 47 -16.34 -16.31 -3.16
CA TYR A 47 -17.48 -15.45 -2.91
C TYR A 47 -17.26 -14.03 -3.43
N LYS A 48 -16.10 -13.44 -3.18
CA LYS A 48 -15.76 -12.09 -3.66
C LYS A 48 -15.79 -12.01 -5.19
N LEU A 49 -15.17 -12.96 -5.88
CA LEU A 49 -15.19 -13.04 -7.34
C LEU A 49 -16.62 -13.25 -7.87
N SER A 50 -17.40 -14.11 -7.23
CA SER A 50 -18.78 -14.39 -7.59
C SER A 50 -19.69 -13.17 -7.39
N LEU A 51 -19.48 -12.42 -6.31
CA LEU A 51 -20.21 -11.18 -6.02
C LEU A 51 -19.88 -10.10 -7.04
N THR A 52 -18.60 -9.92 -7.38
CA THR A 52 -18.17 -8.99 -8.45
C THR A 52 -18.79 -9.37 -9.79
N PHE A 53 -18.74 -10.66 -10.15
CA PHE A 53 -19.38 -11.16 -11.36
C PHE A 53 -20.89 -10.86 -11.39
N PHE A 54 -21.59 -11.15 -10.29
CA PHE A 54 -23.00 -10.84 -10.13
C PHE A 54 -23.28 -9.33 -10.30
N LYS A 55 -22.55 -8.47 -9.60
CA LYS A 55 -22.69 -7.00 -9.66
C LYS A 55 -22.46 -6.45 -11.08
N GLU A 56 -21.44 -6.93 -11.78
CA GLU A 56 -21.03 -6.36 -13.07
C GLU A 56 -21.80 -6.88 -14.28
N LYS A 57 -22.12 -8.17 -14.27
CA LYS A 57 -22.58 -8.92 -15.44
C LYS A 57 -24.07 -9.19 -15.43
N GLU A 58 -24.73 -9.15 -14.27
CA GLU A 58 -26.18 -9.18 -14.19
C GLU A 58 -26.76 -7.93 -14.88
N GLY A 59 -27.77 -8.12 -15.74
CA GLY A 59 -28.33 -7.03 -16.53
C GLY A 59 -27.60 -6.76 -17.85
N LYS A 60 -26.39 -7.31 -18.05
CA LYS A 60 -25.58 -7.13 -19.27
C LYS A 60 -25.34 -8.44 -20.01
N ALA A 61 -24.75 -9.43 -19.34
CA ALA A 61 -24.34 -10.70 -19.92
C ALA A 61 -25.33 -11.83 -19.60
N PHE A 62 -26.11 -11.69 -18.52
CA PHE A 62 -27.20 -12.60 -18.17
C PHE A 62 -28.26 -11.87 -17.34
N HIS A 63 -29.44 -12.47 -17.24
CA HIS A 63 -30.55 -11.97 -16.44
C HIS A 63 -31.06 -13.06 -15.51
N LEU A 64 -31.19 -12.72 -14.24
CA LEU A 64 -31.74 -13.62 -13.23
C LEU A 64 -33.24 -13.39 -13.04
N SER A 65 -33.95 -14.44 -12.63
CA SER A 65 -35.34 -14.29 -12.23
C SER A 65 -35.43 -13.41 -10.98
N TYR A 66 -36.55 -12.70 -10.80
CA TYR A 66 -36.76 -11.90 -9.59
C TYR A 66 -36.59 -12.74 -8.31
N ARG A 67 -37.11 -13.97 -8.31
CA ARG A 67 -36.97 -14.90 -7.18
C ARG A 67 -35.51 -15.20 -6.86
N ASP A 68 -34.71 -15.53 -7.87
CA ASP A 68 -33.28 -15.85 -7.68
C ASP A 68 -32.51 -14.61 -7.20
N LYS A 69 -32.85 -13.43 -7.70
CA LYS A 69 -32.26 -12.16 -7.23
C LYS A 69 -32.55 -11.90 -5.77
N VAL A 70 -33.80 -12.08 -5.33
CA VAL A 70 -34.17 -11.89 -3.92
C VAL A 70 -33.42 -12.89 -3.03
N GLN A 71 -33.26 -14.15 -3.48
CA GLN A 71 -32.50 -15.17 -2.75
C GLN A 71 -31.02 -14.79 -2.62
N LEU A 72 -30.36 -14.42 -3.72
CA LEU A 72 -28.94 -14.02 -3.69
C LEU A 72 -28.70 -12.82 -2.79
N VAL A 73 -29.61 -11.84 -2.78
CA VAL A 73 -29.55 -10.69 -1.88
C VAL A 73 -29.77 -11.09 -0.42
N ALA A 74 -30.61 -12.09 -0.15
CA ALA A 74 -30.79 -12.63 1.20
C ALA A 74 -29.49 -13.26 1.71
N TYR A 75 -28.77 -14.03 0.88
CA TYR A 75 -27.45 -14.55 1.25
C TYR A 75 -26.44 -13.43 1.54
N VAL A 76 -26.38 -12.40 0.69
CA VAL A 76 -25.50 -11.23 0.94
C VAL A 76 -25.81 -10.61 2.30
N ARG A 77 -27.09 -10.40 2.65
CA ARG A 77 -27.49 -9.88 3.96
C ARG A 77 -27.13 -10.81 5.12
N GLN A 78 -27.26 -12.12 4.93
CA GLN A 78 -26.85 -13.08 5.95
C GLN A 78 -25.33 -13.06 6.18
N ILE A 79 -24.55 -12.83 5.12
CA ILE A 79 -23.09 -12.77 5.18
C ILE A 79 -22.61 -11.50 5.91
N THR A 80 -23.25 -10.36 5.63
CA THR A 80 -22.87 -9.06 6.20
C THR A 80 -23.45 -8.84 7.59
N ASN A 81 -24.74 -9.12 7.78
CA ASN A 81 -25.48 -8.76 9.00
C ASN A 81 -25.79 -9.95 9.89
N GLY A 82 -25.47 -11.18 9.46
CA GLY A 82 -25.83 -12.39 10.18
C GLY A 82 -27.34 -12.66 10.15
N LYS A 83 -27.82 -13.36 11.18
CA LYS A 83 -29.23 -13.70 11.34
C LYS A 83 -30.10 -12.45 11.42
N TYR A 84 -31.23 -12.46 10.72
CA TYR A 84 -32.20 -11.38 10.78
C TYR A 84 -32.63 -11.06 12.22
N ASP A 85 -32.43 -9.80 12.61
CA ASP A 85 -32.90 -9.24 13.88
C ASP A 85 -33.97 -8.16 13.63
N PRO A 86 -35.21 -8.35 14.11
CA PRO A 86 -36.27 -7.36 13.98
C PRO A 86 -36.00 -6.05 14.75
N THR A 87 -35.13 -6.02 15.77
CA THR A 87 -34.86 -4.78 16.51
C THR A 87 -33.95 -3.82 15.75
N ASN A 88 -33.07 -4.36 14.90
CA ASN A 88 -32.08 -3.59 14.14
C ASN A 88 -32.55 -3.28 12.71
N SER A 89 -33.79 -3.67 12.36
CA SER A 89 -34.33 -3.53 11.01
C SER A 89 -35.56 -2.61 11.00
N PRO A 90 -35.49 -1.39 10.43
CA PRO A 90 -36.62 -0.48 10.37
C PRO A 90 -37.80 -1.13 9.63
N PRO A 91 -39.07 -0.86 10.00
CA PRO A 91 -40.23 -1.49 9.39
C PRO A 91 -40.28 -1.19 7.88
N VAL A 92 -40.43 -2.25 7.07
CA VAL A 92 -40.65 -2.10 5.63
C VAL A 92 -42.10 -1.67 5.44
N GLY A 93 -42.30 -0.58 4.69
CA GLY A 93 -43.64 -0.04 4.43
C GLY A 93 -44.53 -1.04 3.70
N TYR A 94 -45.84 -0.98 3.94
CA TYR A 94 -46.83 -1.88 3.33
C TYR A 94 -46.77 -1.92 1.79
N LEU A 95 -46.42 -0.80 1.16
CA LEU A 95 -46.30 -0.68 -0.31
C LEU A 95 -44.92 -1.12 -0.85
N ASP A 96 -43.92 -1.37 -0.01
CA ASP A 96 -42.60 -1.86 -0.41
C ASP A 96 -42.61 -3.40 -0.51
N VAL A 97 -43.31 -3.89 -1.53
CA VAL A 97 -43.44 -5.33 -1.84
C VAL A 97 -42.07 -5.99 -1.98
N VAL A 98 -41.11 -5.30 -2.62
CA VAL A 98 -39.76 -5.81 -2.84
C VAL A 98 -38.94 -5.86 -1.55
N GLY A 99 -39.07 -4.85 -0.68
CA GLY A 99 -38.50 -4.88 0.65
C GLY A 99 -39.06 -6.02 1.51
N ASN A 100 -40.37 -6.27 1.41
CA ASN A 100 -41.03 -7.34 2.15
C ASN A 100 -40.56 -8.72 1.69
N ASP A 101 -40.45 -8.95 0.39
CA ASP A 101 -39.94 -10.22 -0.16
C ASP A 101 -38.49 -10.48 0.27
N ARG A 102 -37.63 -9.46 0.24
CA ARG A 102 -36.23 -9.57 0.70
C ARG A 102 -36.12 -9.88 2.18
N ARG A 103 -36.88 -9.16 3.01
CA ARG A 103 -36.93 -9.41 4.44
C ARG A 103 -37.40 -10.84 4.70
N LYS A 104 -38.45 -11.27 4.02
CA LYS A 104 -38.99 -12.62 4.16
C LYS A 104 -37.97 -13.68 3.80
N GLN A 105 -37.28 -13.53 2.66
CA GLN A 105 -36.23 -14.48 2.26
C GLN A 105 -35.05 -14.49 3.24
N TRP A 106 -34.62 -13.34 3.74
CA TRP A 106 -33.56 -13.29 4.76
C TRP A 106 -33.99 -13.92 6.09
N GLN A 107 -35.25 -13.74 6.50
CA GLN A 107 -35.82 -14.44 7.65
C GLN A 107 -35.86 -15.96 7.46
N GLU A 108 -36.16 -16.42 6.25
CA GLU A 108 -36.19 -17.86 5.89
C GLU A 108 -34.80 -18.51 5.99
N LEU A 109 -33.70 -17.76 5.85
CA LEU A 109 -32.33 -18.27 6.04
C LEU A 109 -32.01 -18.60 7.51
N GLY A 110 -32.76 -18.05 8.46
CA GLY A 110 -32.65 -18.40 9.88
C GLY A 110 -31.25 -18.21 10.46
N GLY A 111 -30.72 -19.26 11.09
CA GLY A 111 -29.39 -19.27 11.74
C GLY A 111 -28.24 -19.73 10.84
N MET A 112 -28.38 -19.61 9.51
CA MET A 112 -27.33 -20.00 8.56
C MET A 112 -26.01 -19.27 8.87
N THR A 113 -24.89 -20.01 8.89
CA THR A 113 -23.58 -19.40 9.14
C THR A 113 -23.12 -18.59 7.93
N LYS A 114 -22.13 -17.72 8.15
CA LYS A 114 -21.56 -16.87 7.11
C LYS A 114 -20.94 -17.72 5.98
N GLU A 115 -20.22 -18.77 6.34
CA GLU A 115 -19.56 -19.68 5.40
C GLU A 115 -20.59 -20.43 4.55
N THR A 116 -21.65 -20.98 5.17
CA THR A 116 -22.72 -21.64 4.42
C THR A 116 -23.44 -20.67 3.49
N ALA A 117 -23.70 -19.44 3.92
CA ALA A 117 -24.33 -18.42 3.07
C ALA A 117 -23.45 -18.03 1.88
N MET A 118 -22.12 -17.92 2.08
CA MET A 118 -21.17 -17.68 0.98
C MET A 118 -21.18 -18.82 -0.03
N LEU A 119 -21.17 -20.07 0.45
CA LEU A 119 -21.16 -21.25 -0.41
C LEU A 119 -22.46 -21.36 -1.22
N GLU A 120 -23.61 -21.25 -0.54
CA GLU A 120 -24.92 -21.28 -1.19
C GLU A 120 -25.10 -20.13 -2.20
N PHE A 121 -24.55 -18.94 -1.92
CA PHE A 121 -24.52 -17.86 -2.89
C PHE A 121 -23.79 -18.25 -4.17
N CYS A 122 -22.58 -18.81 -4.05
CA CYS A 122 -21.77 -19.22 -5.20
C CYS A 122 -22.43 -20.35 -6.00
N LEU A 123 -22.98 -21.36 -5.31
CA LEU A 123 -23.66 -22.49 -5.94
C LEU A 123 -24.98 -22.08 -6.62
N HIS A 124 -25.76 -21.20 -5.99
CA HIS A 124 -26.98 -20.66 -6.60
C HIS A 124 -26.64 -19.86 -7.85
N LEU A 125 -25.59 -19.03 -7.80
CA LEU A 125 -25.15 -18.22 -8.93
C LEU A 125 -24.63 -19.10 -10.08
N ASP A 126 -23.83 -20.14 -9.81
CA ASP A 126 -23.38 -21.10 -10.83
C ASP A 126 -24.56 -21.83 -11.49
N LYS A 127 -25.52 -22.27 -10.68
CA LYS A 127 -26.72 -22.97 -11.18
C LYS A 127 -27.59 -22.08 -12.07
N THR A 128 -27.64 -20.79 -11.77
CA THR A 128 -28.45 -19.82 -12.51
C THR A 128 -27.70 -19.19 -13.68
N CYS A 129 -26.36 -19.24 -13.69
CA CYS A 129 -25.51 -18.67 -14.73
C CYS A 129 -24.34 -19.59 -15.10
N THR A 130 -24.38 -20.12 -16.31
CA THR A 130 -23.31 -20.99 -16.86
C THR A 130 -21.99 -20.25 -17.14
N GLN A 131 -21.99 -18.92 -17.12
CA GLN A 131 -20.81 -18.11 -17.40
C GLN A 131 -19.93 -17.87 -16.15
N LEU A 132 -20.39 -18.21 -14.95
CA LEU A 132 -19.62 -18.03 -13.72
C LEU A 132 -18.34 -18.89 -13.73
N LYS A 133 -18.45 -20.19 -14.03
CA LYS A 133 -17.29 -21.10 -14.10
C LYS A 133 -16.19 -20.61 -15.04
N PRO A 134 -16.47 -20.29 -16.33
CA PRO A 134 -15.46 -19.72 -17.22
C PRO A 134 -14.82 -18.43 -16.70
N TYR A 135 -15.60 -17.56 -16.03
CA TYR A 135 -15.09 -16.32 -15.44
C TYR A 135 -14.12 -16.59 -14.29
N ILE A 136 -14.46 -17.51 -13.38
CA ILE A 136 -13.60 -17.91 -12.27
C ILE A 136 -12.33 -18.60 -12.79
N GLU A 137 -12.44 -19.50 -13.76
CA GLU A 137 -11.26 -20.13 -14.39
C GLU A 137 -10.32 -19.13 -15.07
N ALA A 138 -10.86 -18.07 -15.69
CA ALA A 138 -10.06 -17.00 -16.28
C ALA A 138 -9.27 -16.24 -15.20
N HIS A 139 -9.93 -15.88 -14.08
CA HIS A 139 -9.27 -15.22 -12.96
C HIS A 139 -8.22 -16.12 -12.30
N ARG A 140 -8.45 -17.43 -12.26
CA ARG A 140 -7.45 -18.39 -11.74
C ARG A 140 -6.17 -18.36 -12.57
N ARG A 141 -6.30 -18.45 -13.90
CA ARG A 141 -5.13 -18.37 -14.80
C ARG A 141 -4.43 -17.02 -14.71
N GLU A 142 -5.18 -15.94 -14.56
CA GLU A 142 -4.60 -14.61 -14.41
C GLU A 142 -3.80 -14.48 -13.10
N LYS A 143 -4.32 -14.98 -11.97
CA LYS A 143 -3.61 -15.00 -10.68
C LYS A 143 -2.31 -15.82 -10.78
N GLU A 144 -2.36 -17.01 -11.38
CA GLU A 144 -1.18 -17.85 -11.61
C GLU A 144 -0.13 -17.17 -12.52
N GLU A 145 -0.56 -16.47 -13.58
CA GLU A 145 0.34 -15.75 -14.48
C GLU A 145 0.98 -14.52 -13.81
N GLN A 146 0.21 -13.77 -13.02
CA GLN A 146 0.72 -12.63 -12.25
C GLN A 146 1.75 -13.08 -11.22
N GLU A 147 1.51 -14.20 -10.54
CA GLU A 147 2.47 -14.75 -9.59
C GLU A 147 3.77 -15.19 -10.28
N ARG A 148 3.68 -15.83 -11.45
CA ARG A 148 4.86 -16.19 -12.25
C ARG A 148 5.67 -14.94 -12.63
N LYS A 149 5.01 -13.90 -13.15
CA LYS A 149 5.68 -12.64 -13.53
C LYS A 149 6.36 -11.97 -12.33
N ARG A 150 5.71 -11.96 -11.16
CA ARG A 150 6.29 -11.41 -9.92
C ARG A 150 7.54 -12.16 -9.50
N ARG A 151 7.53 -13.50 -9.57
CA ARG A 151 8.70 -14.33 -9.27
C ARG A 151 9.85 -14.08 -10.26
N GLU A 152 9.55 -14.02 -11.56
CA GLU A 152 10.53 -13.73 -12.61
C GLU A 152 11.14 -12.32 -12.46
N GLU A 153 10.34 -11.32 -12.11
CA GLU A 153 10.81 -9.96 -11.87
C GLU A 153 11.66 -9.84 -10.59
N GLU A 154 11.27 -10.56 -9.53
CA GLU A 154 12.08 -10.61 -8.31
C GLU A 154 13.42 -11.30 -8.56
N GLU A 155 13.44 -12.40 -9.31
CA GLU A 155 14.67 -13.08 -9.69
C GLU A 155 15.55 -12.20 -10.58
N ARG A 156 14.96 -11.52 -11.56
CA ARG A 156 15.68 -10.55 -12.40
C ARG A 156 16.28 -9.42 -11.57
N ARG A 157 15.53 -8.86 -10.61
CA ARG A 157 16.02 -7.80 -9.72
C ARG A 157 17.18 -8.28 -8.85
N ARG A 158 17.11 -9.50 -8.32
CA ARG A 158 18.21 -10.10 -7.55
C ARG A 158 19.47 -10.27 -8.42
N GLN A 159 19.32 -10.77 -9.65
CA GLN A 159 20.44 -10.90 -10.58
C GLN A 159 21.04 -9.55 -10.97
N GLU A 160 20.21 -8.53 -11.21
CA GLU A 160 20.69 -7.17 -11.50
C GLU A 160 21.43 -6.54 -10.32
N GLU A 161 20.96 -6.77 -9.09
CA GLU A 161 21.64 -6.32 -7.86
C GLU A 161 22.98 -7.03 -7.66
N GLU A 162 23.03 -8.36 -7.85
CA GLU A 162 24.25 -9.16 -7.75
C GLU A 162 25.29 -8.73 -8.80
N VAL A 163 24.87 -8.51 -10.05
CA VAL A 163 25.76 -8.01 -11.11
C VAL A 163 26.27 -6.62 -10.79
N ARG A 164 25.41 -5.72 -10.28
CA ARG A 164 25.81 -4.37 -9.88
C ARG A 164 26.77 -4.38 -8.70
N GLU A 165 26.57 -5.26 -7.73
CA GLU A 165 27.49 -5.42 -6.60
C GLU A 165 28.85 -5.94 -7.06
N ARG A 166 28.87 -6.96 -7.93
CA ARG A 166 30.10 -7.48 -8.53
C ARG A 166 30.87 -6.41 -9.30
N GLN A 167 30.18 -5.59 -10.09
CA GLN A 167 30.79 -4.47 -10.81
C GLN A 167 31.41 -3.44 -9.87
N ARG A 168 30.73 -3.10 -8.76
CA ARG A 168 31.28 -2.17 -7.75
C ARG A 168 32.53 -2.71 -7.08
N LEU A 169 32.54 -4.00 -6.74
CA LEU A 169 33.71 -4.65 -6.16
C LEU A 169 34.89 -4.68 -7.14
N GLU A 170 34.64 -5.03 -8.41
CA GLU A 170 35.66 -5.01 -9.46
C GLU A 170 36.22 -3.60 -9.71
N GLU A 171 35.36 -2.58 -9.73
CA GLU A 171 35.78 -1.18 -9.90
C GLU A 171 36.58 -0.67 -8.69
N GLU A 172 36.18 -1.03 -7.47
CA GLU A 172 36.91 -0.68 -6.26
C GLU A 172 38.27 -1.38 -6.18
N GLU A 173 38.35 -2.66 -6.53
CA GLU A 173 39.61 -3.41 -6.61
C GLU A 173 40.56 -2.78 -7.63
N LYS A 174 40.05 -2.43 -8.81
CA LYS A 174 40.83 -1.74 -9.84
C LYS A 174 41.34 -0.38 -9.37
N ARG A 175 40.50 0.41 -8.68
CA ARG A 175 40.92 1.72 -8.14
C ARG A 175 42.02 1.56 -7.09
N ARG A 176 41.89 0.60 -6.18
CA ARG A 176 42.92 0.31 -5.16
C ARG A 176 44.24 -0.13 -5.81
N ALA A 177 44.18 -0.98 -6.84
CA ALA A 177 45.37 -1.40 -7.57
C ALA A 177 46.05 -0.24 -8.33
N GLU A 178 45.28 0.66 -8.93
CA GLU A 178 45.80 1.86 -9.59
C GLU A 178 46.43 2.85 -8.58
N GLU A 179 45.79 3.08 -7.43
CA GLU A 179 46.35 3.90 -6.35
C GLU A 179 47.64 3.31 -5.79
N GLU A 180 47.71 1.98 -5.60
CA GLU A 180 48.93 1.31 -5.15
C GLU A 180 50.06 1.43 -6.17
N LEU A 181 49.77 1.25 -7.46
CA LEU A 181 50.75 1.41 -8.52
C LEU A 181 51.27 2.85 -8.59
N GLN A 182 50.38 3.85 -8.47
CA GLN A 182 50.79 5.25 -8.44
C GLN A 182 51.65 5.56 -7.22
N ARG A 183 51.31 5.01 -6.05
CA ARG A 183 52.11 5.19 -4.83
C ARG A 183 53.48 4.57 -4.99
N GLN A 184 53.57 3.34 -5.50
CA GLN A 184 54.84 2.68 -5.80
C GLN A 184 55.66 3.47 -6.82
N GLU A 185 55.04 4.06 -7.85
CA GLU A 185 55.73 4.89 -8.81
C GLU A 185 56.23 6.21 -8.20
N GLN A 186 55.44 6.87 -7.35
CA GLN A 186 55.85 8.07 -6.63
C GLN A 186 57.03 7.77 -5.70
N GLU A 187 56.94 6.69 -4.91
CA GLU A 187 58.03 6.23 -4.06
C GLU A 187 59.30 5.96 -4.91
N ARG A 188 59.17 5.29 -6.07
CA ARG A 188 60.28 5.06 -7.00
C ARG A 188 60.90 6.36 -7.52
N LEU A 189 60.08 7.34 -7.89
CA LEU A 189 60.56 8.63 -8.42
C LEU A 189 61.25 9.46 -7.35
N GLN A 190 60.67 9.57 -6.15
CA GLN A 190 61.28 10.25 -5.02
C GLN A 190 62.62 9.61 -4.65
N PHE A 191 62.67 8.28 -4.65
CA PHE A 191 63.90 7.53 -4.42
C PHE A 191 64.98 7.83 -5.47
N LYS A 192 64.60 7.82 -6.76
CA LYS A 192 65.48 8.18 -7.87
C LYS A 192 66.01 9.62 -7.75
N GLU A 193 65.15 10.57 -7.41
CA GLU A 193 65.52 11.98 -7.24
C GLU A 193 66.46 12.21 -6.05
N ALA A 194 66.21 11.53 -4.92
CA ALA A 194 67.09 11.57 -3.76
C ALA A 194 68.51 11.11 -4.10
N ILE A 195 68.64 10.00 -4.85
CA ILE A 195 69.92 9.51 -5.37
C ILE A 195 70.59 10.56 -6.28
N TYR A 196 69.84 11.17 -7.19
CA TYR A 196 70.38 12.18 -8.11
C TYR A 196 70.91 13.40 -7.37
N LYS A 197 70.20 13.86 -6.34
CA LYS A 197 70.60 14.99 -5.50
C LYS A 197 71.89 14.68 -4.73
N GLN A 198 72.03 13.46 -4.22
CA GLN A 198 73.22 13.05 -3.48
C GLN A 198 74.45 12.88 -4.39
N LEU A 199 74.25 12.42 -5.63
CA LEU A 199 75.32 12.26 -6.63
C LEU A 199 75.77 13.58 -7.27
N LEU A 200 74.89 14.59 -7.32
CA LEU A 200 75.14 15.86 -8.02
C LEU A 200 76.53 16.48 -7.70
N PRO A 201 76.95 16.63 -6.43
CA PRO A 201 78.23 17.27 -6.11
C PRO A 201 79.44 16.49 -6.61
N GLN A 202 79.33 15.17 -6.76
CA GLN A 202 80.42 14.32 -7.25
C GLN A 202 80.50 14.32 -8.79
N LEU A 203 79.35 14.42 -9.46
CA LEU A 203 79.28 14.33 -10.92
C LEU A 203 79.51 15.68 -11.61
N GLN A 204 79.16 16.79 -10.96
CA GLN A 204 79.28 18.14 -11.52
C GLN A 204 80.69 18.53 -12.01
N PRO A 205 81.78 18.31 -11.25
CA PRO A 205 83.13 18.61 -11.75
C PRO A 205 83.54 17.74 -12.95
N VAL A 206 83.07 16.48 -13.00
CA VAL A 206 83.36 15.55 -14.11
C VAL A 206 82.68 16.00 -15.40
N VAL A 207 81.46 16.52 -15.29
CA VAL A 207 80.68 17.03 -16.43
C VAL A 207 81.26 18.34 -16.96
N GLU A 208 81.65 19.27 -16.09
CA GLU A 208 82.27 20.54 -16.46
C GLU A 208 83.63 20.35 -17.15
N GLN A 209 84.40 19.34 -16.74
CA GLN A 209 85.69 19.02 -17.34
C GLN A 209 85.56 18.42 -18.75
N GLN A 210 84.52 17.63 -19.01
CA GLN A 210 84.31 16.96 -20.31
C GLN A 210 83.71 17.88 -21.37
N TYR A 211 82.84 18.82 -20.98
CA TYR A 211 82.17 19.74 -21.92
C TYR A 211 82.19 21.21 -21.44
N PRO A 212 83.35 21.90 -21.40
CA PRO A 212 83.50 23.18 -20.69
C PRO A 212 82.65 24.36 -21.21
N ASN A 213 82.20 24.34 -22.46
CA ASN A 213 81.53 25.47 -23.12
C ASN A 213 80.16 25.14 -23.73
N ASN A 214 79.57 23.98 -23.42
CA ASN A 214 78.29 23.57 -23.99
C ASN A 214 77.29 23.13 -22.90
N PRO A 215 76.43 24.04 -22.41
CA PRO A 215 75.52 23.75 -21.30
C PRO A 215 74.47 22.69 -21.66
N GLN A 216 74.04 22.59 -22.93
CA GLN A 216 73.10 21.56 -23.34
C GLN A 216 73.75 20.16 -23.31
N GLN A 217 74.99 20.02 -23.78
CA GLN A 217 75.71 18.74 -23.73
C GLN A 217 76.10 18.35 -22.30
N GLN A 218 76.44 19.31 -21.44
CA GLN A 218 76.66 19.06 -20.01
C GLN A 218 75.41 18.45 -19.35
N GLN A 219 74.21 19.00 -19.60
CA GLN A 219 72.96 18.48 -19.02
C GLN A 219 72.62 17.06 -19.52
N VAL A 220 72.82 16.79 -20.81
CA VAL A 220 72.57 15.45 -21.38
C VAL A 220 73.55 14.42 -20.79
N PHE A 221 74.83 14.78 -20.69
CA PHE A 221 75.86 13.90 -20.12
C PHE A 221 75.66 13.66 -18.62
N LEU A 222 75.31 14.69 -17.85
CA LEU A 222 74.96 14.57 -16.43
C LEU A 222 73.77 13.61 -16.23
N ARG A 223 72.72 13.71 -17.06
CA ARG A 223 71.55 12.84 -16.98
C ARG A 223 71.90 11.38 -17.29
N GLN A 224 72.71 11.11 -18.32
CA GLN A 224 73.19 9.76 -18.63
C GLN A 224 73.98 9.17 -17.47
N LEU A 225 74.85 9.99 -16.85
CA LEU A 225 75.69 9.54 -15.75
C LEU A 225 74.84 9.24 -14.50
N GLN A 226 73.90 10.12 -14.18
CA GLN A 226 72.91 9.90 -13.11
C GLN A 226 72.10 8.62 -13.33
N GLU A 227 71.63 8.35 -14.55
CA GLU A 227 70.89 7.12 -14.88
C GLU A 227 71.76 5.86 -14.75
N HIS A 228 73.02 5.93 -15.18
CA HIS A 228 73.96 4.81 -15.05
C HIS A 228 74.22 4.45 -13.58
N TYR A 229 74.48 5.45 -12.73
CA TYR A 229 74.68 5.23 -11.30
C TYR A 229 73.42 4.73 -10.59
N TYR A 230 72.24 5.22 -10.98
CA TYR A 230 70.97 4.73 -10.44
C TYR A 230 70.74 3.25 -10.79
N GLN A 231 71.03 2.83 -12.02
CA GLN A 231 70.96 1.42 -12.42
C GLN A 231 71.94 0.55 -11.64
N GLN A 232 73.18 1.01 -11.46
CA GLN A 232 74.18 0.28 -10.66
C GLN A 232 73.73 0.12 -9.21
N TYR A 233 73.13 1.16 -8.61
CA TYR A 233 72.61 1.12 -7.25
C TYR A 233 71.46 0.12 -7.11
N LEU A 234 70.51 0.11 -8.04
CA LEU A 234 69.41 -0.86 -8.05
C LEU A 234 69.94 -2.31 -8.15
N GLN A 235 70.97 -2.54 -8.95
CA GLN A 235 71.60 -3.86 -9.09
C GLN A 235 72.28 -4.31 -7.79
N GLN A 236 72.92 -3.39 -7.08
CA GLN A 236 73.53 -3.68 -5.77
C GLN A 236 72.47 -3.99 -4.70
N LEU A 237 71.36 -3.26 -4.69
CA LEU A 237 70.25 -3.48 -3.76
C LEU A 237 69.59 -4.85 -4.00
N GLN A 238 69.45 -5.26 -5.27
CA GLN A 238 68.94 -6.57 -5.65
C GLN A 238 69.87 -7.70 -5.18
N GLN A 239 71.19 -7.58 -5.37
CA GLN A 239 72.18 -8.55 -4.87
C GLN A 239 72.16 -8.67 -3.34
N GLN A 240 71.97 -7.54 -2.63
CA GLN A 240 71.89 -7.55 -1.18
C GLN A 240 70.60 -8.23 -0.67
N GLN A 241 69.47 -8.07 -1.37
CA GLN A 241 68.25 -8.82 -1.07
C GLN A 241 68.36 -10.31 -1.41
N GLN A 242 68.99 -10.68 -2.53
CA GLN A 242 69.24 -12.07 -2.90
C GLN A 242 70.14 -12.79 -1.89
N GLY A 243 71.21 -12.15 -1.43
CA GLY A 243 72.08 -12.72 -0.37
C GLY A 243 71.37 -12.86 0.99
N ARG A 244 70.35 -12.04 1.27
CA ARG A 244 69.48 -12.22 2.46
C ARG A 244 68.47 -13.35 2.28
N MET A 245 67.92 -13.55 1.08
CA MET A 245 66.98 -14.63 0.78
C MET A 245 67.68 -16.00 0.72
N GLU A 246 68.93 -16.06 0.25
CA GLU A 246 69.77 -17.28 0.26
C GLU A 246 70.22 -17.71 1.66
N GLN A 247 70.34 -16.79 2.63
CA GLN A 247 70.58 -17.14 4.04
C GLN A 247 69.32 -17.64 4.79
N GLN A 248 68.13 -17.50 4.20
CA GLN A 248 66.86 -17.88 4.81
C GLN A 248 66.20 -19.11 4.15
N GLY A 249 66.96 -19.83 3.30
CA GLY A 249 66.52 -21.04 2.63
C GLY A 249 67.07 -22.33 3.23
N ASP A 250 66.64 -22.72 4.44
CA ASP A 250 66.61 -24.13 4.86
C ASP A 250 65.53 -24.38 5.95
N SER A 251 64.29 -24.61 5.52
CA SER A 251 63.40 -25.71 5.95
C SER A 251 61.93 -25.44 5.62
N PRO A 252 61.16 -26.47 5.22
CA PRO A 252 59.76 -26.35 4.85
C PRO A 252 58.84 -26.50 6.07
N VAL A 253 57.62 -25.92 6.01
CA VAL A 253 56.32 -26.57 6.35
C VAL A 253 55.23 -25.52 6.66
N THR A 254 54.19 -25.58 5.81
CA THR A 254 52.74 -25.33 6.01
C THR A 254 52.21 -24.06 6.70
N GLY A 255 51.35 -23.36 5.96
CA GLY A 255 49.95 -23.20 6.40
C GLY A 255 49.61 -21.98 7.26
N SER A 256 49.36 -20.87 6.56
CA SER A 256 48.38 -19.81 6.85
C SER A 256 48.40 -19.04 8.18
N SER A 257 48.28 -17.72 7.96
CA SER A 257 47.75 -16.66 8.83
C SER A 257 48.77 -16.02 9.76
N GLY A 258 49.37 -14.92 9.28
CA GLY A 258 50.32 -14.12 10.04
C GLY A 258 50.60 -12.80 9.34
N GLU A 259 49.80 -11.81 9.71
CA GLU A 259 50.07 -10.36 9.76
C GLU A 259 51.37 -9.86 9.12
N VAL A 260 51.19 -8.97 8.15
CA VAL A 260 52.26 -8.22 7.49
C VAL A 260 52.71 -7.10 8.43
N SER A 261 53.73 -7.37 9.26
CA SER A 261 54.51 -6.33 9.94
C SER A 261 55.74 -6.00 9.10
N SER A 262 55.66 -4.89 8.38
CA SER A 262 56.79 -4.28 7.70
C SER A 262 57.79 -3.73 8.72
N ALA A 263 59.04 -4.10 8.49
CA ALA A 263 60.19 -3.79 9.33
C ALA A 263 60.47 -2.28 9.41
N SER A 264 60.62 -1.81 10.64
CA SER A 264 61.27 -0.56 10.98
C SER A 264 62.81 -0.70 10.98
N THR A 265 63.48 0.18 10.24
CA THR A 265 64.76 0.77 10.65
C THR A 265 64.62 2.28 10.44
N THR A 266 64.15 2.97 11.49
CA THR A 266 64.91 3.96 12.30
C THR A 266 65.28 5.20 11.47
N GLY A 267 64.58 6.32 11.63
CA GLY A 267 64.82 7.26 12.72
C GLY A 267 65.48 8.51 12.13
N ASP A 268 64.98 9.69 12.49
CA ASP A 268 65.39 11.03 12.01
C ASP A 268 64.91 11.48 10.62
N LEU A 269 63.65 11.90 10.58
CA LEU A 269 63.31 13.27 10.19
C LEU A 269 62.01 13.65 10.94
N GLU A 270 62.15 13.82 12.25
CA GLU A 270 61.19 14.50 13.11
C GLU A 270 60.84 15.88 12.51
N GLN A 271 59.65 16.01 11.95
CA GLN A 271 58.87 17.26 11.92
C GLN A 271 57.42 16.96 11.50
N GLY A 272 56.77 16.11 12.28
CA GLY A 272 55.34 15.81 12.19
C GLY A 272 54.61 16.33 13.42
N LEU A 273 54.50 17.65 13.57
CA LEU A 273 53.58 18.27 14.50
C LEU A 273 52.85 19.42 13.82
N THR A 274 51.55 19.52 14.12
CA THR A 274 50.52 20.48 13.68
C THR A 274 49.77 20.06 12.40
N ASN A 275 48.46 19.79 12.35
CA ASN A 275 47.33 20.05 13.25
C ASN A 275 46.18 19.06 12.98
N LEU A 276 45.65 18.41 14.03
CA LEU A 276 44.24 18.04 14.12
C LEU A 276 43.69 18.71 15.39
N GLN A 277 42.77 19.65 15.24
CA GLN A 277 41.94 20.12 16.34
C GLN A 277 40.55 20.49 15.84
N LEU A 278 39.64 19.54 16.04
CA LEU A 278 38.20 19.65 15.87
C LEU A 278 37.63 20.47 17.05
N SER A 279 36.81 21.47 16.75
CA SER A 279 36.01 22.18 17.75
C SER A 279 34.53 21.98 17.47
N ASN A 280 33.81 21.62 18.52
CA ASN A 280 32.37 21.44 18.60
C ASN A 280 31.61 22.74 18.34
N GLN A 281 30.51 22.67 17.59
CA GLN A 281 29.21 23.16 18.07
C GLN A 281 28.06 22.66 17.21
N ALA A 282 27.18 21.89 17.85
CA ALA A 282 25.83 21.62 17.42
C ALA A 282 24.94 22.82 17.70
N GLN A 283 24.03 23.14 16.78
CA GLN A 283 22.66 23.53 17.13
C GLN A 283 21.75 23.50 15.90
N ALA A 284 20.74 22.63 15.99
CA ALA A 284 19.57 22.63 15.14
C ALA A 284 18.65 23.81 15.54
N PRO A 285 18.04 24.53 14.58
CA PRO A 285 16.89 25.35 14.88
C PRO A 285 15.63 24.50 14.79
N ASN A 286 15.05 24.21 15.97
CA ASN A 286 13.65 23.83 16.11
C ASN A 286 12.79 24.98 15.57
N GLY A 287 12.13 24.75 14.44
CA GLY A 287 11.01 25.54 13.94
C GLY A 287 9.71 24.82 14.28
N ASP A 288 9.26 24.98 15.52
CA ASP A 288 7.93 24.58 15.95
C ASP A 288 6.92 25.55 15.33
N VAL A 289 6.24 25.12 14.28
CA VAL A 289 5.11 25.85 13.71
C VAL A 289 3.91 25.48 14.54
N ASN A 290 3.54 26.40 15.45
CA ASN A 290 2.25 26.46 16.11
C ASN A 290 1.12 26.22 15.09
N ARG A 291 0.68 24.97 14.96
CA ARG A 291 -0.61 24.63 14.37
C ARG A 291 -1.64 25.03 15.41
N ARG A 292 -2.30 26.17 15.19
CA ARG A 292 -3.49 26.53 15.96
C ARG A 292 -4.45 25.35 15.84
N GLU A 293 -4.69 24.68 16.95
CA GLU A 293 -5.88 23.88 17.16
C GLU A 293 -7.03 24.89 17.15
N ASP A 294 -7.71 25.01 16.01
CA ASP A 294 -8.99 25.70 15.99
C ASP A 294 -9.92 24.87 16.89
N GLU A 295 -10.21 25.42 18.07
CA GLU A 295 -11.16 24.87 19.03
C GLU A 295 -12.47 24.54 18.29
N LEU A 296 -12.80 23.25 18.23
CA LEU A 296 -14.10 22.79 17.74
C LEU A 296 -15.18 23.47 18.59
N PRO A 297 -16.19 24.10 17.96
CA PRO A 297 -17.21 24.81 18.71
C PRO A 297 -18.01 23.83 19.58
N ASP A 298 -18.14 24.18 20.86
CA ASP A 298 -18.96 23.44 21.82
C ASP A 298 -20.42 23.39 21.31
N ARG A 299 -21.00 22.19 21.27
CA ARG A 299 -22.29 21.89 20.61
C ARG A 299 -23.44 22.72 21.18
N GLU A 300 -23.32 23.17 22.43
CA GLU A 300 -24.30 23.99 23.15
C GLU A 300 -24.30 25.47 22.72
N SER A 301 -23.33 25.90 21.90
CA SER A 301 -23.18 27.28 21.41
C SER A 301 -23.50 27.48 19.91
N LEU A 302 -23.93 26.43 19.22
CA LEU A 302 -24.16 26.44 17.78
C LEU A 302 -25.46 27.20 17.39
N PRO A 303 -25.43 28.03 16.33
CA PRO A 303 -26.62 28.72 15.83
C PRO A 303 -27.77 27.79 15.44
N GLU A 304 -29.01 28.24 15.62
CA GLU A 304 -30.20 27.53 15.15
C GLU A 304 -30.20 27.39 13.61
N ILE A 305 -30.46 26.19 13.13
CA ILE A 305 -30.47 25.86 11.70
C ILE A 305 -31.82 26.23 11.08
N ALA A 306 -31.78 27.07 10.05
CA ALA A 306 -32.96 27.46 9.31
C ALA A 306 -33.58 26.28 8.54
N LYS A 307 -34.87 26.35 8.23
CA LYS A 307 -35.49 25.33 7.36
C LYS A 307 -35.00 25.49 5.92
N PRO A 308 -34.70 24.38 5.22
CA PRO A 308 -34.38 24.44 3.79
C PRO A 308 -35.63 24.72 2.96
N ASN A 309 -35.45 25.38 1.83
CA ASN A 309 -36.47 25.49 0.79
C ASN A 309 -36.22 24.42 -0.27
N CYS A 310 -37.26 23.66 -0.64
CA CYS A 310 -37.16 22.61 -1.67
C CYS A 310 -38.32 22.75 -2.67
N TRP A 311 -38.04 22.57 -3.95
CA TRP A 311 -39.03 22.60 -5.03
C TRP A 311 -38.62 21.70 -6.20
N THR A 312 -39.53 21.51 -7.16
CA THR A 312 -39.27 20.73 -8.39
C THR A 312 -39.62 21.52 -9.63
N THR A 313 -38.88 21.31 -10.72
CA THR A 313 -39.15 21.95 -12.01
C THR A 313 -39.16 20.93 -13.16
N GLU A 314 -39.85 21.26 -14.26
CA GLU A 314 -40.12 20.32 -15.37
C GLU A 314 -39.08 20.35 -16.49
N ASP A 315 -38.14 21.29 -16.45
CA ASP A 315 -37.02 21.48 -17.40
C ASP A 315 -35.87 20.45 -17.23
N VAL A 316 -36.22 19.20 -16.91
CA VAL A 316 -35.27 18.15 -16.55
C VAL A 316 -34.39 17.72 -17.73
N GLN A 317 -34.92 17.72 -18.97
CA GLN A 317 -34.16 17.32 -20.15
C GLN A 317 -33.08 18.33 -20.52
N ASP A 318 -33.44 19.61 -20.64
CA ASP A 318 -32.50 20.71 -20.90
C ASP A 318 -31.38 20.78 -19.84
N PHE A 319 -31.72 20.50 -18.58
CA PHE A 319 -30.75 20.43 -17.49
C PHE A 319 -29.73 19.30 -17.68
N LYS A 320 -30.22 18.08 -17.97
CA LYS A 320 -29.35 16.92 -18.23
C LYS A 320 -28.46 17.14 -19.45
N GLU A 321 -29.00 17.69 -20.55
CA GLU A 321 -28.23 17.95 -21.77
C GLU A 321 -27.10 18.97 -21.56
N LYS A 322 -27.34 20.00 -20.74
CA LYS A 322 -26.32 21.00 -20.39
C LYS A 322 -25.20 20.37 -19.58
N LEU A 323 -25.54 19.60 -18.55
CA LEU A 323 -24.56 18.99 -17.64
C LEU A 323 -23.90 17.74 -18.23
N ALA A 324 -24.51 17.06 -19.21
CA ALA A 324 -23.87 15.95 -19.91
C ALA A 324 -22.61 16.38 -20.70
N LYS A 325 -22.50 17.67 -21.04
CA LYS A 325 -21.32 18.26 -21.70
C LYS A 325 -20.25 18.73 -20.70
N ASP A 326 -20.60 18.79 -19.41
CA ASP A 326 -19.73 19.22 -18.33
C ASP A 326 -19.28 18.01 -17.52
N SER A 327 -17.99 17.68 -17.56
CA SER A 327 -17.46 16.48 -16.89
C SER A 327 -17.59 16.54 -15.37
N GLU A 328 -17.72 17.72 -14.77
CA GLU A 328 -17.87 17.87 -13.31
C GLU A 328 -19.34 17.86 -12.84
N GLY A 329 -20.28 18.09 -13.76
CA GLY A 329 -21.73 18.18 -13.49
C GLY A 329 -22.47 16.85 -13.53
N MET A 330 -21.79 15.74 -13.87
CA MET A 330 -22.38 14.40 -13.96
C MET A 330 -21.53 13.39 -13.18
N ILE A 331 -22.14 12.71 -12.21
CA ILE A 331 -21.52 11.65 -11.42
C ILE A 331 -22.31 10.36 -11.62
N ARG A 332 -21.61 9.22 -11.69
CA ARG A 332 -22.24 7.91 -11.69
C ARG A 332 -22.24 7.36 -10.27
N VAL A 333 -23.43 7.14 -9.71
CA VAL A 333 -23.63 6.52 -8.39
C VAL A 333 -23.91 5.03 -8.60
N GLY A 334 -22.98 4.15 -8.22
CA GLY A 334 -23.12 2.70 -8.35
C GLY A 334 -24.23 2.12 -7.48
N HIS A 335 -24.60 0.86 -7.73
CA HIS A 335 -25.61 0.18 -6.91
C HIS A 335 -25.03 -0.06 -5.50
N GLY A 336 -25.81 0.11 -4.43
CA GLY A 336 -25.29 -0.04 -3.07
C GLY A 336 -24.37 1.10 -2.60
N GLU A 337 -24.00 2.03 -3.48
CA GLU A 337 -23.11 3.15 -3.15
C GLU A 337 -23.88 4.36 -2.61
N THR A 338 -23.20 5.15 -1.78
CA THR A 338 -23.60 6.51 -1.43
C THR A 338 -22.51 7.47 -1.87
N VAL A 339 -22.89 8.54 -2.55
CA VAL A 339 -21.98 9.62 -2.94
C VAL A 339 -22.27 10.85 -2.10
N THR A 340 -21.24 11.40 -1.47
CA THR A 340 -21.31 12.66 -0.71
C THR A 340 -20.54 13.74 -1.45
N VAL A 341 -21.26 14.78 -1.90
CA VAL A 341 -20.64 16.00 -2.43
C VAL A 341 -20.45 16.99 -1.28
N ARG A 342 -19.20 17.33 -0.98
CA ARG A 342 -18.80 18.26 0.09
C ARG A 342 -18.64 19.66 -0.50
N VAL A 343 -19.42 20.60 0.02
CA VAL A 343 -19.48 21.98 -0.48
C VAL A 343 -19.17 22.95 0.67
N PRO A 344 -17.93 23.47 0.77
CA PRO A 344 -17.58 24.48 1.76
C PRO A 344 -18.42 25.76 1.61
N THR A 345 -18.76 26.40 2.73
CA THR A 345 -19.37 27.73 2.71
C THR A 345 -18.38 28.76 2.21
N HIS A 346 -18.79 29.59 1.25
CA HIS A 346 -17.97 30.69 0.76
C HIS A 346 -18.04 31.91 1.71
N GLU A 347 -16.92 32.59 1.96
CA GLU A 347 -16.86 33.74 2.90
C GLU A 347 -17.80 34.89 2.50
N GLU A 348 -17.99 35.08 1.20
CA GLU A 348 -18.88 36.11 0.65
C GLU A 348 -20.28 35.60 0.32
N GLY A 349 -20.55 34.32 0.58
CA GLY A 349 -21.82 33.68 0.33
C GLY A 349 -22.74 33.76 1.54
N ASN A 350 -24.06 33.73 1.31
CA ASN A 350 -25.05 33.69 2.37
C ASN A 350 -25.99 32.47 2.30
N CYS A 351 -26.08 31.82 1.13
CA CYS A 351 -26.97 30.69 0.86
C CYS A 351 -26.34 29.74 -0.15
N ILE A 352 -26.59 28.44 0.02
CA ILE A 352 -26.32 27.41 -0.99
C ILE A 352 -27.60 27.17 -1.79
N PHE A 353 -27.43 26.89 -3.08
CA PHE A 353 -28.46 26.39 -3.97
C PHE A 353 -27.98 25.08 -4.59
N TRP A 354 -28.87 24.11 -4.69
CA TRP A 354 -28.59 22.84 -5.34
C TRP A 354 -29.70 22.50 -6.33
N GLU A 355 -29.30 21.84 -7.42
CA GLU A 355 -30.19 21.28 -8.42
C GLU A 355 -29.68 19.90 -8.78
N PHE A 356 -30.56 18.90 -8.90
CA PHE A 356 -30.17 17.59 -9.39
C PHE A 356 -31.27 16.83 -10.12
N ALA A 357 -30.85 15.90 -10.98
CA ALA A 357 -31.70 15.01 -11.74
C ALA A 357 -31.00 13.66 -11.99
N THR A 358 -31.77 12.63 -12.30
CA THR A 358 -31.26 11.29 -12.65
C THR A 358 -31.86 10.80 -13.95
N ASP A 359 -31.24 9.86 -14.66
CA ASP A 359 -31.77 9.44 -15.96
C ASP A 359 -33.11 8.71 -15.90
N TYR A 360 -33.16 7.57 -15.21
CA TYR A 360 -34.26 6.61 -15.37
C TYR A 360 -34.93 6.18 -14.06
N CYS A 361 -34.33 6.48 -12.91
CA CYS A 361 -34.79 6.01 -11.62
C CYS A 361 -34.61 7.08 -10.56
N ASP A 362 -35.34 6.94 -9.47
CA ASP A 362 -35.18 7.77 -8.27
C ASP A 362 -33.78 7.64 -7.65
N ILE A 363 -33.45 8.53 -6.72
CA ILE A 363 -32.27 8.44 -5.86
C ILE A 363 -32.61 8.96 -4.46
N GLY A 364 -31.98 8.43 -3.42
CA GLY A 364 -32.05 8.99 -2.07
C GLY A 364 -31.30 10.31 -2.03
N PHE A 365 -31.89 11.34 -1.42
CA PHE A 365 -31.22 12.62 -1.23
C PHE A 365 -31.42 13.13 0.18
N GLY A 366 -30.32 13.50 0.82
CA GLY A 366 -30.27 14.21 2.10
C GLY A 366 -29.23 15.34 2.08
N LEU A 367 -29.36 16.24 3.04
CA LEU A 367 -28.49 17.41 3.20
C LEU A 367 -28.09 17.54 4.66
N TYR A 368 -26.80 17.60 4.92
CA TYR A 368 -26.23 17.78 6.25
C TYR A 368 -25.28 18.97 6.26
N PHE A 369 -24.99 19.49 7.46
CA PHE A 369 -24.01 20.55 7.67
C PHE A 369 -22.97 20.11 8.69
N GLU A 370 -21.71 20.09 8.28
CA GLU A 370 -20.57 19.76 9.12
C GLU A 370 -19.91 21.05 9.61
N TRP A 371 -19.87 21.23 10.93
CA TRP A 371 -19.27 22.39 11.59
C TRP A 371 -17.75 22.26 11.61
N THR A 372 -17.12 22.68 10.52
CA THR A 372 -15.67 22.61 10.34
C THR A 372 -15.14 23.82 9.56
N VAL A 373 -13.84 24.07 9.64
CA VAL A 373 -13.16 25.04 8.79
C VAL A 373 -12.50 24.30 7.64
N ALA A 374 -13.08 24.40 6.43
CA ALA A 374 -12.48 23.79 5.26
C ALA A 374 -11.15 24.51 4.91
N PRO A 375 -10.09 23.77 4.53
CA PRO A 375 -8.81 24.38 4.15
C PRO A 375 -8.89 25.14 2.81
N SER A 376 -9.94 24.92 2.02
CA SER A 376 -10.19 25.60 0.75
C SER A 376 -11.68 25.62 0.42
N ASN A 377 -12.08 26.48 -0.52
CA ASN A 377 -13.45 26.54 -1.07
C ASN A 377 -13.70 25.51 -2.19
N ALA A 378 -12.78 24.56 -2.40
CA ALA A 378 -12.94 23.54 -3.44
C ALA A 378 -14.03 22.53 -3.07
N ILE A 379 -14.88 22.18 -4.05
CA ILE A 379 -15.87 21.11 -3.91
C ILE A 379 -15.17 19.77 -4.05
N SER A 380 -15.45 18.83 -3.16
CA SER A 380 -14.93 17.45 -3.26
C SER A 380 -16.07 16.44 -3.31
N VAL A 381 -15.82 15.30 -3.96
CA VAL A 381 -16.77 14.19 -4.09
C VAL A 381 -16.17 12.98 -3.41
N HIS A 382 -16.90 12.41 -2.45
CA HIS A 382 -16.54 11.16 -1.77
C HIS A 382 -17.54 10.08 -2.15
N VAL A 383 -17.03 8.94 -2.60
CA VAL A 383 -17.82 7.74 -2.88
C VAL A 383 -17.58 6.76 -1.74
N SER A 384 -18.65 6.23 -1.16
CA SER A 384 -18.59 5.16 -0.17
C SER A 384 -19.43 4.00 -0.70
N ASP A 385 -18.84 2.83 -0.87
CA ASP A 385 -19.63 1.60 -1.03
C ASP A 385 -20.19 1.28 0.37
N SER A 386 -21.49 1.00 0.49
CA SER A 386 -22.09 0.51 1.75
C SER A 386 -21.47 -0.82 2.22
N SER A 387 -20.53 -1.40 1.45
CA SER A 387 -19.75 -2.59 1.76
C SER A 387 -18.36 -2.28 2.36
N GLU A 388 -17.89 -1.02 2.39
CA GLU A 388 -16.54 -0.63 2.86
C GLU A 388 -16.48 -0.28 4.37
N GLU A 389 -17.61 -0.23 5.08
CA GLU A 389 -17.58 -0.08 6.56
C GLU A 389 -17.32 -1.41 7.30
N ASP A 390 -17.28 -2.54 6.60
CA ASP A 390 -16.93 -3.86 7.14
C ASP A 390 -15.73 -4.45 6.36
N GLU A 391 -14.63 -3.69 6.24
CA GLU A 391 -13.34 -4.36 6.01
C GLU A 391 -13.15 -5.40 7.11
N LEU A 392 -12.99 -6.66 6.67
CA LEU A 392 -12.69 -7.79 7.52
C LEU A 392 -11.28 -7.57 8.08
N ASP A 393 -11.18 -6.82 9.17
CA ASP A 393 -10.03 -6.85 10.06
C ASP A 393 -9.99 -8.25 10.70
N GLU A 394 -9.30 -9.17 10.03
CA GLU A 394 -8.73 -10.36 10.66
C GLU A 394 -7.59 -9.92 11.58
N ASP A 395 -7.91 -9.28 12.69
CA ASP A 395 -7.01 -9.18 13.85
C ASP A 395 -7.51 -10.15 14.92
N GLU A 396 -6.99 -11.37 14.81
CA GLU A 396 -6.94 -12.36 15.86
C GLU A 396 -6.06 -11.83 17.00
N ASP A 397 -6.64 -11.12 17.98
CA ASP A 397 -6.21 -11.28 19.36
C ASP A 397 -7.28 -10.81 20.37
N GLY A 398 -7.61 -11.72 21.29
CA GLY A 398 -8.68 -11.56 22.24
C GLY A 398 -8.39 -10.50 23.30
N LYS A 399 -9.23 -9.46 23.36
CA LYS A 399 -9.66 -8.80 24.59
C LYS A 399 -11.10 -8.29 24.45
N THR A 400 -12.00 -8.98 25.13
CA THR A 400 -13.37 -8.55 25.37
C THR A 400 -13.35 -7.34 26.32
N ASP A 401 -13.76 -6.15 25.85
CA ASP A 401 -14.10 -5.01 26.70
C ASP A 401 -15.55 -4.58 26.41
N PRO A 402 -16.48 -4.65 27.38
CA PRO A 402 -17.90 -4.39 27.18
C PRO A 402 -18.25 -2.91 27.35
N GLU A 403 -17.67 -2.01 26.55
CA GLU A 403 -18.18 -0.64 26.37
C GLU A 403 -18.38 -0.32 24.89
N ARG A 404 -19.58 -0.69 24.43
CA ARG A 404 -20.21 -0.22 23.21
C ARG A 404 -20.32 1.31 23.24
N GLY A 405 -19.56 2.00 22.39
CA GLY A 405 -19.86 3.37 21.95
C GLY A 405 -18.70 4.35 21.95
N THR A 406 -17.83 4.31 20.92
CA THR A 406 -17.06 5.51 20.54
C THR A 406 -16.66 5.46 19.06
N LYS A 407 -17.45 6.12 18.20
CA LYS A 407 -16.98 6.69 16.93
C LYS A 407 -17.76 7.98 16.65
N GLU A 408 -17.47 9.02 17.41
CA GLU A 408 -17.70 10.41 17.00
C GLU A 408 -16.49 11.25 17.44
N SER A 409 -15.34 11.07 16.78
CA SER A 409 -14.19 11.99 16.88
C SER A 409 -14.15 12.98 15.69
N GLY A 410 -15.28 13.17 15.02
CA GLY A 410 -15.43 14.05 13.87
C GLY A 410 -16.02 15.42 14.26
N PRO A 411 -15.92 16.43 13.39
CA PRO A 411 -16.61 17.69 13.61
C PRO A 411 -18.13 17.48 13.78
N PRO A 412 -18.84 18.28 14.59
CA PRO A 412 -20.29 18.15 14.77
C PRO A 412 -21.04 18.23 13.44
N ILE A 413 -22.03 17.36 13.24
CA ILE A 413 -22.87 17.31 12.03
C ILE A 413 -24.34 17.51 12.41
N ASP A 414 -25.02 18.41 11.69
CA ASP A 414 -26.46 18.60 11.78
C ASP A 414 -27.20 18.14 10.52
N GLU A 415 -28.37 17.55 10.71
CA GLU A 415 -29.27 17.14 9.63
C GLU A 415 -30.19 18.29 9.22
N ILE A 416 -30.08 18.74 7.95
CA ILE A 416 -30.95 19.76 7.38
C ILE A 416 -32.11 19.10 6.63
N ILE A 417 -31.81 18.07 5.83
CA ILE A 417 -32.78 17.27 5.09
C ILE A 417 -32.46 15.80 5.33
N PRO A 418 -33.35 15.03 6.01
CA PRO A 418 -33.20 13.58 6.10
C PRO A 418 -33.22 12.93 4.72
N ILE A 419 -32.52 11.81 4.59
CA ILE A 419 -32.46 11.06 3.34
C ILE A 419 -33.83 10.48 3.01
N TYR A 420 -34.39 10.94 1.89
CA TYR A 420 -35.61 10.38 1.31
C TYR A 420 -35.43 10.16 -0.20
N ARG A 421 -36.11 9.13 -0.72
CA ARG A 421 -36.12 8.83 -2.17
C ARG A 421 -36.85 9.93 -2.92
N ARG A 422 -36.21 10.43 -3.98
CA ARG A 422 -36.73 11.51 -4.85
C ARG A 422 -36.84 10.99 -6.27
N ASP A 423 -38.01 11.18 -6.88
CA ASP A 423 -38.26 10.88 -8.30
C ASP A 423 -37.60 11.91 -9.24
N SER A 424 -36.31 12.18 -9.02
CA SER A 424 -35.49 13.14 -9.76
C SER A 424 -35.26 12.77 -11.23
N HIS A 425 -35.76 11.61 -11.66
CA HIS A 425 -35.81 11.19 -13.04
C HIS A 425 -36.99 11.78 -13.81
N GLN A 426 -38.05 12.18 -13.10
CA GLN A 426 -39.26 12.76 -13.69
C GLN A 426 -39.20 14.29 -13.69
N LYS A 427 -38.73 14.89 -12.59
CA LYS A 427 -38.60 16.34 -12.42
C LYS A 427 -37.25 16.68 -11.81
N LYS A 428 -36.66 17.81 -12.20
CA LYS A 428 -35.44 18.32 -11.57
C LYS A 428 -35.77 18.73 -10.14
N PHE A 429 -34.99 18.26 -9.18
CA PHE A 429 -35.16 18.61 -7.77
C PHE A 429 -34.21 19.75 -7.42
N CYS A 430 -34.74 20.78 -6.77
CA CYS A 430 -34.01 22.00 -6.45
C CYS A 430 -34.19 22.34 -4.98
N GLY A 431 -33.23 23.07 -4.43
CA GLY A 431 -33.43 23.68 -3.12
C GLY A 431 -32.40 24.74 -2.78
N SER A 432 -32.64 25.40 -1.66
CA SER A 432 -31.73 26.37 -1.07
C SER A 432 -31.73 26.31 0.45
N HIS A 433 -30.59 26.65 1.05
CA HIS A 433 -30.42 26.74 2.49
C HIS A 433 -29.55 27.94 2.84
N ARG A 434 -30.01 28.76 3.80
CA ARG A 434 -29.21 29.86 4.32
C ARG A 434 -28.07 29.31 5.16
N TYR A 435 -26.87 29.89 5.03
CA TYR A 435 -25.71 29.44 5.80
C TYR A 435 -26.00 29.59 7.30
N PRO A 436 -25.96 28.50 8.08
CA PRO A 436 -26.09 28.59 9.54
C PRO A 436 -24.80 29.12 10.17
N GLY A 437 -23.66 28.95 9.51
CA GLY A 437 -22.35 29.45 9.90
C GLY A 437 -21.29 29.06 8.88
N ARG A 438 -20.01 29.11 9.28
CA ARG A 438 -18.90 28.55 8.49
C ARG A 438 -18.86 27.04 8.67
N GLY A 439 -18.79 26.30 7.57
CA GLY A 439 -18.87 24.85 7.59
C GLY A 439 -18.80 24.24 6.19
N VAL A 440 -19.15 22.97 6.13
CA VAL A 440 -19.21 22.21 4.87
C VAL A 440 -20.59 21.56 4.74
N TYR A 441 -21.29 21.84 3.65
CA TYR A 441 -22.51 21.13 3.30
C TYR A 441 -22.17 19.75 2.75
N LEU A 442 -22.92 18.74 3.18
CA LEU A 442 -22.80 17.36 2.71
C LEU A 442 -24.07 17.01 1.94
N LEU A 443 -24.02 17.05 0.61
CA LEU A 443 -25.11 16.57 -0.24
C LEU A 443 -24.94 15.07 -0.40
N LYS A 444 -25.79 14.29 0.26
CA LYS A 444 -25.73 12.83 0.24
C LYS A 444 -26.71 12.28 -0.79
N PHE A 445 -26.16 11.65 -1.83
CA PHE A 445 -26.88 10.92 -2.86
C PHE A 445 -26.79 9.43 -2.56
N ASP A 446 -27.86 8.90 -1.99
CA ASP A 446 -27.93 7.55 -1.48
C ASP A 446 -28.55 6.62 -2.54
N ASN A 447 -27.76 5.64 -3.01
CA ASN A 447 -28.21 4.55 -3.85
C ASN A 447 -28.00 3.18 -3.18
N SER A 448 -27.80 3.15 -1.86
CA SER A 448 -27.61 1.95 -1.03
C SER A 448 -28.76 0.95 -1.19
N TYR A 449 -29.98 1.46 -1.39
CA TYR A 449 -31.17 0.64 -1.58
C TYR A 449 -31.25 -0.01 -2.97
N SER A 450 -30.52 0.52 -3.95
CA SER A 450 -30.53 0.03 -5.33
C SER A 450 -29.59 -1.15 -5.45
N LEU A 451 -30.17 -2.30 -5.78
CA LEU A 451 -29.44 -3.56 -5.86
C LEU A 451 -28.67 -3.73 -7.17
N PHE A 452 -29.18 -3.15 -8.27
CA PHE A 452 -28.75 -3.50 -9.63
C PHE A 452 -28.63 -2.29 -10.57
N ARG A 453 -29.07 -1.12 -10.12
CA ARG A 453 -29.12 0.07 -10.98
C ARG A 453 -28.17 1.11 -10.44
N ALA A 454 -27.06 1.29 -11.14
CA ALA A 454 -26.32 2.53 -11.05
C ALA A 454 -27.19 3.68 -11.58
N LYS A 455 -26.94 4.89 -11.08
CA LYS A 455 -27.66 6.11 -11.45
C LYS A 455 -26.66 7.09 -12.06
N SER A 456 -26.98 7.62 -13.25
CA SER A 456 -26.35 8.84 -13.73
C SER A 456 -27.01 10.00 -12.98
N LEU A 457 -26.26 10.69 -12.14
CA LEU A 457 -26.68 11.83 -11.37
C LEU A 457 -26.12 13.09 -12.04
N TYR A 458 -27.01 13.98 -12.44
CA TYR A 458 -26.69 15.32 -12.91
C TYR A 458 -26.92 16.26 -11.76
N TYR A 459 -25.93 17.05 -11.38
CA TYR A 459 -26.07 17.97 -10.26
C TYR A 459 -25.36 19.29 -10.52
N LYS A 460 -25.85 20.33 -9.86
CA LYS A 460 -25.26 21.65 -9.89
C LYS A 460 -25.41 22.29 -8.51
N VAL A 461 -24.34 22.91 -8.04
CA VAL A 461 -24.32 23.66 -6.79
C VAL A 461 -23.74 25.03 -7.03
N TYR A 462 -24.32 26.05 -6.40
CA TYR A 462 -23.82 27.42 -6.44
C TYR A 462 -24.24 28.14 -5.16
N TYR A 463 -23.61 29.28 -4.90
CA TYR A 463 -23.95 30.16 -3.79
C TYR A 463 -24.34 31.54 -4.30
N THR A 464 -25.11 32.26 -3.50
CA THR A 464 -25.42 33.68 -3.74
C THR A 464 -24.57 34.55 -2.83
N ARG A 465 -24.07 35.67 -3.39
CA ARG A 465 -23.45 36.74 -2.61
C ARG A 465 -24.54 37.66 -2.08
N ASP A 466 -24.35 38.23 -0.89
CA ASP A 466 -25.21 39.33 -0.44
C ASP A 466 -24.96 40.54 -1.34
N ASP A 467 -26.00 41.03 -2.02
CA ASP A 467 -25.98 42.35 -2.65
C ASP A 467 -26.02 43.39 -1.50
N ARG A 468 -24.84 43.81 -1.03
CA ARG A 468 -24.69 45.00 -0.18
C ARG A 468 -24.52 46.26 -1.00
#